data_AF-A0A6C0KBF2-F1
#
_entry.id   AF-A0A6C0KBF2-F1
#
_cell.length_a   1.000
_cell.length_b   1.000
_cell.length_c   1.000
_cell.angle_alpha   90.00
_cell.angle_beta   90.00
_cell.angle_gamma   90.00
#
_symmetry.space_group_name_H-M   'P 1'
#
loop_
_entity.id
_entity.type
_entity.pdbx_description
1 polymer ?
#
loop_
_entity_poly.entity_id
_entity_poly.type
_entity_poly.pdbx_seq_one_letter_code
_entity_poly.pdbx_strand_id
1 'polypeptide(L)'
;MEHIYILRLRAGKYYIGKTKNVDKRWAEHTSGCGSGWTKKYPPVSLVKSVVSTSQFDEDRYVKEYMGKYGIENVRGGTYSNVVLDANCIAVLEKEIRHSKNLCVRCGRDTHFVKDCYATTDSDGAVIKEAAKDTVKNAKQDVKKPYVYKATAKNSKKSSYDNNSCDSNSDDDYGDDSWKGKKSKAVLKKYVKPCDICGIKGHREVNCYEYDRRNA
;
A
#
# COMPACT_ATOMS: atom_id res chain seq x y z
N MET A 1 -8.01 -20.06 -12.40
CA MET A 1 -7.92 -18.94 -11.44
C MET A 1 -6.90 -19.32 -10.37
N GLU A 2 -6.29 -18.36 -9.67
CA GLU A 2 -5.38 -18.65 -8.55
C GLU A 2 -6.04 -18.23 -7.23
N HIS A 3 -5.73 -18.95 -6.16
CA HIS A 3 -6.31 -18.76 -4.83
C HIS A 3 -5.21 -18.67 -3.78
N ILE A 4 -5.31 -17.68 -2.89
CA ILE A 4 -4.55 -17.62 -1.64
C ILE A 4 -5.32 -18.45 -0.60
N TYR A 5 -4.67 -19.47 -0.04
CA TYR A 5 -5.19 -20.26 1.06
C TYR A 5 -4.41 -19.96 2.34
N ILE A 6 -5.12 -19.97 3.47
CA ILE A 6 -4.56 -19.67 4.79
C ILE A 6 -4.88 -20.84 5.72
N LEU A 7 -3.84 -21.54 6.17
CA LEU A 7 -3.93 -22.67 7.07
C LEU A 7 -3.59 -22.24 8.50
N ARG A 8 -4.42 -22.65 9.46
CA ARG A 8 -4.04 -22.72 10.87
C ARG A 8 -3.41 -24.09 11.12
N LEU A 9 -2.27 -24.09 11.77
CA LEU A 9 -1.48 -25.27 12.12
C LEU A 9 -1.54 -25.52 13.64
N ARG A 10 -0.90 -26.59 14.11
CA ARG A 10 -0.68 -26.82 15.55
C ARG A 10 0.20 -25.72 16.17
N ALA A 11 0.14 -25.59 17.50
CA ALA A 11 0.91 -24.63 18.30
C ALA A 11 0.75 -23.14 17.88
N GLY A 12 -0.45 -22.75 17.42
CA GLY A 12 -0.77 -21.35 17.07
C GLY A 12 -0.06 -20.82 15.82
N LYS A 13 0.58 -21.69 15.03
CA LYS A 13 1.30 -21.30 13.81
C LYS A 13 0.36 -21.23 12.61
N TYR A 14 0.72 -20.43 11.61
CA TYR A 14 -0.03 -20.26 10.37
C TYR A 14 0.85 -20.49 9.14
N TYR A 15 0.23 -20.95 8.05
CA TYR A 15 0.84 -21.00 6.72
C TYR A 15 -0.07 -20.34 5.69
N ILE A 16 0.46 -19.41 4.91
CA ILE A 16 -0.21 -18.82 3.75
C ILE A 16 0.44 -19.42 2.50
N GLY A 17 -0.34 -19.69 1.46
CA GLY A 17 0.21 -20.07 0.16
C GLY A 17 -0.69 -19.70 -0.99
N LYS A 18 -0.15 -19.68 -2.20
CA LYS A 18 -0.94 -19.63 -3.45
C LYS A 18 -1.07 -20.99 -4.13
N THR A 19 -2.21 -21.26 -4.75
CA THR A 19 -2.47 -22.50 -5.53
C THR A 19 -3.56 -22.28 -6.59
N LYS A 20 -3.63 -23.18 -7.58
CA LYS A 20 -4.75 -23.27 -8.54
C LYS A 20 -5.85 -24.26 -8.11
N ASN A 21 -5.55 -25.12 -7.14
CA ASN A 21 -6.49 -26.08 -6.55
C ASN A 21 -6.17 -26.20 -5.04
N VAL A 22 -7.16 -25.91 -4.19
CA VAL A 22 -6.96 -25.84 -2.73
C VAL A 22 -7.02 -27.23 -2.09
N ASP A 23 -7.92 -28.09 -2.55
CA ASP A 23 -8.18 -29.41 -1.95
C ASP A 23 -7.01 -30.37 -2.15
N LYS A 24 -6.42 -30.39 -3.35
CA LYS A 24 -5.16 -31.10 -3.62
C LYS A 24 -4.03 -30.57 -2.73
N ARG A 25 -3.92 -29.24 -2.59
CA ARG A 25 -2.86 -28.62 -1.78
C ARG A 25 -3.03 -28.94 -0.30
N TRP A 26 -4.27 -28.97 0.20
CA TRP A 26 -4.62 -29.43 1.55
C TRP A 26 -4.20 -30.89 1.74
N ALA A 27 -4.55 -31.78 0.81
CA ALA A 27 -4.15 -33.19 0.85
C ALA A 27 -2.61 -33.39 0.88
N GLU A 28 -1.86 -32.60 0.11
CA GLU A 28 -0.38 -32.56 0.15
C GLU A 28 0.15 -32.08 1.51
N HIS A 29 -0.51 -31.11 2.17
CA HIS A 29 -0.11 -30.67 3.51
C HIS A 29 -0.48 -31.68 4.61
N THR A 30 -1.63 -32.37 4.52
CA THR A 30 -2.03 -33.39 5.49
C THR A 30 -1.23 -34.69 5.36
N SER A 31 -0.78 -35.05 4.16
CA SER A 31 0.08 -36.23 3.92
C SER A 31 1.56 -36.00 4.27
N GLY A 32 1.93 -34.80 4.73
CA GLY A 32 3.31 -34.45 5.07
C GLY A 32 4.19 -34.12 3.87
N CYS A 33 3.64 -34.02 2.65
CA CYS A 33 4.35 -33.61 1.44
C CYS A 33 4.41 -32.07 1.24
N GLY A 34 3.83 -31.30 2.16
CA GLY A 34 3.79 -29.84 2.13
C GLY A 34 5.14 -29.12 2.39
N SER A 35 5.06 -27.80 2.65
CA SER A 35 6.23 -26.99 3.01
C SER A 35 6.88 -27.45 4.32
N GLY A 36 8.18 -27.19 4.50
CA GLY A 36 8.90 -27.55 5.74
C GLY A 36 8.26 -26.99 7.02
N TRP A 37 7.59 -25.84 6.93
CA TRP A 37 6.79 -25.29 8.03
C TRP A 37 5.60 -26.17 8.38
N THR A 38 4.84 -26.64 7.38
CA THR A 38 3.70 -27.56 7.61
C THR A 38 4.10 -29.00 7.94
N LYS A 39 5.32 -29.42 7.59
CA LYS A 39 5.92 -30.66 8.10
C LYS A 39 6.23 -30.57 9.60
N LYS A 40 6.77 -29.41 10.05
CA LYS A 40 7.07 -29.15 11.48
C LYS A 40 5.80 -28.91 12.31
N TYR A 41 4.80 -28.24 11.74
CA TYR A 41 3.53 -27.92 12.39
C TYR A 41 2.38 -28.44 11.51
N PRO A 42 1.82 -29.63 11.80
CA PRO A 42 0.74 -30.20 11.00
C PRO A 42 -0.47 -29.25 10.86
N PRO A 43 -1.13 -29.22 9.70
CA PRO A 43 -2.34 -28.42 9.51
C PRO A 43 -3.48 -28.89 10.41
N VAL A 44 -4.29 -27.93 10.88
CA VAL A 44 -5.46 -28.16 11.74
C VAL A 44 -6.74 -27.76 11.02
N SER A 45 -6.74 -26.62 10.32
CA SER A 45 -7.92 -26.14 9.58
C SER A 45 -7.56 -25.11 8.51
N LEU A 46 -8.21 -25.18 7.35
CA LEU A 46 -8.27 -24.06 6.41
C LEU A 46 -9.07 -22.91 7.06
N VAL A 47 -8.44 -21.75 7.23
CA VAL A 47 -9.03 -20.54 7.84
C VAL A 47 -9.70 -19.67 6.80
N LYS A 48 -9.08 -19.55 5.61
CA LYS A 48 -9.58 -18.72 4.52
C LYS A 48 -9.10 -19.25 3.17
N SER A 49 -9.95 -19.15 2.16
CA SER A 49 -9.58 -19.19 0.75
C SER A 49 -10.04 -17.87 0.10
N VAL A 50 -9.19 -17.26 -0.71
CA VAL A 50 -9.46 -15.99 -1.39
C VAL A 50 -8.98 -16.09 -2.83
N VAL A 51 -9.74 -15.60 -3.80
CA VAL A 51 -9.26 -15.45 -5.18
C VAL A 51 -8.11 -14.44 -5.20
N SER A 52 -6.97 -14.82 -5.77
CA SER A 52 -5.82 -13.92 -5.97
C SER A 52 -6.17 -12.94 -7.09
N THR A 53 -6.06 -11.64 -6.83
CA THR A 53 -6.26 -10.58 -7.85
C THR A 53 -4.94 -10.01 -8.34
N SER A 54 -3.90 -10.10 -7.51
CA SER A 54 -2.54 -9.66 -7.79
C SER A 54 -1.55 -10.81 -7.59
N GLN A 55 -0.36 -10.69 -8.20
CA GLN A 55 0.77 -11.57 -7.93
C GLN A 55 1.33 -11.38 -6.51
N PHE A 56 1.13 -10.19 -5.92
CA PHE A 56 1.63 -9.81 -4.59
C PHE A 56 0.69 -10.17 -3.42
N ASP A 57 -0.49 -10.74 -3.69
CA ASP A 57 -1.49 -11.02 -2.63
C ASP A 57 -1.00 -12.04 -1.58
N GLU A 58 -0.15 -13.00 -1.98
CA GLU A 58 0.40 -14.00 -1.06
C GLU A 58 1.25 -13.35 0.03
N ASP A 59 2.27 -12.59 -0.35
CA ASP A 59 3.13 -11.87 0.60
C ASP A 59 2.37 -10.77 1.35
N ARG A 60 1.37 -10.13 0.73
CA ARG A 60 0.48 -9.18 1.41
C ARG A 60 -0.27 -9.86 2.56
N TYR A 61 -0.84 -11.06 2.34
CA TYR A 61 -1.50 -11.82 3.39
C TYR A 61 -0.52 -12.39 4.43
N VAL A 62 0.70 -12.79 4.03
CA VAL A 62 1.76 -13.18 4.98
C VAL A 62 2.07 -12.01 5.93
N LYS A 63 2.35 -10.81 5.42
CA LYS A 63 2.66 -9.63 6.24
C LYS A 63 1.46 -9.20 7.11
N GLU A 64 0.24 -9.26 6.58
CA GLU A 64 -1.00 -9.01 7.34
C GLU A 64 -1.14 -9.98 8.53
N TYR A 65 -0.83 -11.27 8.33
CA TYR A 65 -0.89 -12.27 9.40
C TYR A 65 0.28 -12.18 10.37
N MET A 66 1.50 -11.89 9.91
CA MET A 66 2.65 -11.59 10.79
C MET A 66 2.35 -10.40 11.71
N GLY A 67 1.70 -9.35 11.18
CA GLY A 67 1.26 -8.19 11.96
C GLY A 67 0.16 -8.49 13.00
N LYS A 68 -0.57 -9.61 12.86
CA LYS A 68 -1.65 -10.04 13.76
C LYS A 68 -1.22 -11.10 14.77
N TYR A 69 -0.32 -11.99 14.38
CA TYR A 69 0.04 -13.20 15.14
C TYR A 69 1.52 -13.28 15.52
N GLY A 70 2.39 -12.37 15.07
CA GLY A 70 3.84 -12.43 15.28
C GLY A 70 4.58 -12.98 14.04
N ILE A 71 5.76 -12.42 13.77
CA ILE A 71 6.61 -12.80 12.61
C ILE A 71 7.11 -14.25 12.75
N GLU A 72 7.34 -14.69 13.97
CA GLU A 72 7.77 -16.04 14.34
C GLU A 72 6.67 -17.11 14.20
N ASN A 73 5.40 -16.70 14.05
CA ASN A 73 4.25 -17.61 13.98
C ASN A 73 3.72 -17.89 12.57
N VAL A 74 4.20 -17.16 11.55
CA VAL A 74 3.61 -17.15 10.21
C VAL A 74 4.67 -17.38 9.13
N ARG A 75 4.37 -18.24 8.14
CA ARG A 75 5.20 -18.46 6.93
C ARG A 75 4.33 -18.52 5.67
N GLY A 76 4.94 -18.28 4.51
CA GLY A 76 4.29 -18.32 3.20
C GLY A 76 5.02 -17.45 2.19
N GLY A 77 4.74 -17.62 0.89
CA GLY A 77 5.36 -16.85 -0.20
C GLY A 77 6.89 -16.74 -0.08
N THR A 78 7.40 -15.51 -0.16
CA THR A 78 8.83 -15.17 0.00
C THR A 78 9.39 -15.59 1.37
N TYR A 79 8.52 -15.64 2.39
CA TYR A 79 8.86 -15.95 3.78
C TYR A 79 8.45 -17.38 4.15
N SER A 80 8.75 -18.36 3.28
CA SER A 80 8.39 -19.76 3.44
C SER A 80 9.42 -20.61 4.22
N ASN A 81 10.64 -20.09 4.42
CA ASN A 81 11.71 -20.74 5.18
C ASN A 81 11.38 -20.90 6.67
N VAL A 82 11.67 -22.07 7.26
CA VAL A 82 11.32 -22.38 8.67
C VAL A 82 12.00 -21.39 9.64
N VAL A 83 13.30 -21.17 9.46
CA VAL A 83 14.05 -20.10 10.11
C VAL A 83 14.13 -18.94 9.12
N LEU A 84 13.82 -17.72 9.58
CA LEU A 84 14.04 -16.49 8.80
C LEU A 84 15.36 -15.85 9.25
N ASP A 85 16.05 -15.18 8.34
CA ASP A 85 17.26 -14.43 8.65
C ASP A 85 16.97 -13.23 9.56
N ALA A 86 17.95 -12.84 10.40
CA ALA A 86 17.82 -11.73 11.33
C ALA A 86 17.57 -10.39 10.62
N ASN A 87 18.19 -10.14 9.45
CA ASN A 87 17.94 -8.93 8.67
C ASN A 87 16.54 -8.95 8.04
N CYS A 88 16.08 -10.13 7.60
CA CYS A 88 14.74 -10.34 7.07
C CYS A 88 13.67 -10.02 8.14
N ILE A 89 13.86 -10.51 9.37
CA ILE A 89 13.01 -10.18 10.52
C ILE A 89 13.05 -8.67 10.80
N ALA A 90 14.24 -8.06 10.92
CA ALA A 90 14.38 -6.64 11.20
C ALA A 90 13.83 -5.70 10.09
N VAL A 91 13.66 -6.19 8.86
CA VAL A 91 12.93 -5.48 7.79
C VAL A 91 11.41 -5.63 7.98
N LEU A 92 10.92 -6.86 8.20
CA LEU A 92 9.50 -7.13 8.46
C LEU A 92 8.98 -6.37 9.69
N GLU A 93 9.76 -6.27 10.76
CA GLU A 93 9.43 -5.48 11.95
C GLU A 93 9.24 -4.00 11.62
N LYS A 94 10.11 -3.42 10.78
CA LYS A 94 9.99 -2.02 10.35
C LYS A 94 8.79 -1.79 9.45
N GLU A 95 8.50 -2.70 8.51
CA GLU A 95 7.30 -2.65 7.67
C GLU A 95 6.00 -2.76 8.50
N ILE A 96 5.96 -3.69 9.46
CA ILE A 96 4.81 -3.92 10.34
C ILE A 96 4.62 -2.76 11.33
N ARG A 97 5.70 -2.20 11.88
CA ARG A 97 5.65 -0.98 12.71
C ARG A 97 5.14 0.20 11.87
N HIS A 98 5.67 0.41 10.67
CA HIS A 98 5.25 1.50 9.78
C HIS A 98 3.77 1.40 9.39
N SER A 99 3.30 0.22 8.97
CA SER A 99 1.89 0.00 8.60
C SER A 99 0.91 0.12 9.77
N LYS A 100 1.38 0.01 11.02
CA LYS A 100 0.63 0.31 12.24
C LYS A 100 0.76 1.77 12.72
N ASN A 101 1.43 2.64 11.96
CA ASN A 101 1.80 4.02 12.33
C ASN A 101 2.70 4.14 13.58
N LEU A 102 3.43 3.07 13.92
CA LEU A 102 4.37 3.05 15.04
C LEU A 102 5.75 3.58 14.61
N CYS A 103 6.48 4.15 15.57
CA CYS A 103 7.87 4.55 15.42
C CYS A 103 8.74 3.34 15.06
N VAL A 104 9.24 3.25 13.81
CA VAL A 104 10.04 2.08 13.39
C VAL A 104 11.41 1.96 14.09
N ARG A 105 11.83 2.97 14.87
CA ARG A 105 13.01 2.91 15.76
C ARG A 105 12.70 2.29 17.14
N CYS A 106 11.50 2.49 17.70
CA CYS A 106 11.23 2.19 19.12
C CYS A 106 9.82 1.63 19.44
N GLY A 107 9.05 1.22 18.42
CA GLY A 107 7.80 0.47 18.54
C GLY A 107 6.59 1.25 19.09
N ARG A 108 6.78 2.45 19.65
CA ARG A 108 5.72 3.27 20.26
C ARG A 108 4.92 4.05 19.21
N ASP A 109 3.66 4.31 19.51
CA ASP A 109 2.67 5.04 18.70
C ASP A 109 2.73 6.57 18.86
N THR A 110 3.38 7.07 19.92
CA THR A 110 3.34 8.50 20.30
C THR A 110 4.13 9.45 19.39
N HIS A 111 4.96 8.96 18.47
CA HIS A 111 5.86 9.78 17.66
C HIS A 111 6.41 9.05 16.43
N PHE A 112 7.05 9.77 15.51
CA PHE A 112 7.77 9.20 14.36
C PHE A 112 9.29 9.19 14.57
N VAL A 113 10.02 8.48 13.71
CA VAL A 113 11.48 8.24 13.85
C VAL A 113 12.31 9.53 14.03
N LYS A 114 11.90 10.62 13.36
CA LYS A 114 12.58 11.92 13.43
C LYS A 114 12.60 12.50 14.84
N ASP A 115 11.55 12.21 15.60
CA ASP A 115 11.25 12.76 16.91
C ASP A 115 11.49 11.71 18.01
N CYS A 116 12.19 10.62 17.69
CA CYS A 116 12.41 9.47 18.57
C CYS A 116 13.53 9.70 19.57
N TYR A 117 13.14 10.11 20.78
CA TYR A 117 13.97 10.27 21.97
C TYR A 117 14.22 8.96 22.77
N ALA A 118 13.59 7.85 22.39
CA ALA A 118 13.62 6.61 23.16
C ALA A 118 14.98 5.88 23.09
N THR A 119 15.51 5.49 24.26
CA THR A 119 16.73 4.66 24.43
C THR A 119 16.45 3.15 24.42
N THR A 120 15.19 2.75 24.61
CA THR A 120 14.74 1.35 24.55
C THR A 120 13.59 1.19 23.57
N ASP A 121 13.43 0.00 23.01
CA ASP A 121 12.32 -0.36 22.14
C ASP A 121 11.01 -0.55 22.95
N SER A 122 9.89 -0.86 22.27
CA SER A 122 8.63 -1.27 22.92
C SER A 122 8.84 -2.45 23.87
N ASP A 123 9.73 -3.36 23.48
CA ASP A 123 10.00 -4.65 24.11
C ASP A 123 11.15 -4.57 25.14
N GLY A 124 11.53 -3.35 25.55
CA GLY A 124 12.57 -3.09 26.56
C GLY A 124 14.02 -3.24 26.09
N ALA A 125 14.27 -3.80 24.89
CA ALA A 125 15.60 -3.94 24.31
C ALA A 125 16.29 -2.57 24.14
N VAL A 126 17.58 -2.49 24.49
CA VAL A 126 18.36 -1.25 24.36
C VAL A 126 18.61 -0.92 22.89
N ILE A 127 18.09 0.22 22.43
CA ILE A 127 18.38 0.75 21.11
C ILE A 127 19.77 1.35 21.17
N LYS A 128 20.77 0.61 20.67
CA LYS A 128 22.12 1.16 20.47
C LYS A 128 22.01 2.46 19.67
N GLU A 129 22.53 3.55 20.23
CA GLU A 129 22.74 4.77 19.45
C GLU A 129 23.64 4.40 18.27
N ALA A 130 23.06 4.41 17.06
CA ALA A 130 23.89 4.61 15.88
C ALA A 130 24.63 5.92 16.12
N ALA A 131 25.97 5.90 15.98
CA ALA A 131 26.76 7.12 16.10
C ALA A 131 26.14 8.19 15.19
N LYS A 132 26.21 9.46 15.60
CA LYS A 132 25.68 10.57 14.80
C LYS A 132 26.57 10.78 13.58
N ASP A 133 26.36 9.92 12.59
CA ASP A 133 26.93 10.03 11.25
C ASP A 133 26.46 11.37 10.70
N THR A 134 27.35 12.35 10.81
CA THR A 134 27.16 13.68 10.27
C THR A 134 27.37 13.58 8.76
N VAL A 135 26.39 12.97 8.10
CA VAL A 135 26.08 13.19 6.69
C VAL A 135 25.83 14.68 6.56
N LYS A 136 26.91 15.43 6.36
CA LYS A 136 26.89 16.84 6.01
C LYS A 136 25.94 16.94 4.84
N ASN A 137 24.86 17.72 4.99
CA ASN A 137 23.93 17.98 3.89
C ASN A 137 24.68 18.72 2.78
N ALA A 138 25.33 17.95 1.89
CA ALA A 138 25.54 18.37 0.53
C ALA A 138 24.17 18.83 0.02
N LYS A 139 24.10 20.07 -0.46
CA LYS A 139 22.85 20.66 -0.94
C LYS A 139 22.44 19.93 -2.22
N GLN A 140 21.75 18.81 -2.06
CA GLN A 140 20.97 18.23 -3.13
C GLN A 140 19.83 19.21 -3.39
N ASP A 141 19.81 19.81 -4.57
CA ASP A 141 18.73 20.69 -4.99
C ASP A 141 17.46 19.85 -5.20
N VAL A 142 16.74 19.64 -4.10
CA VAL A 142 15.43 18.98 -4.08
C VAL A 142 14.47 19.84 -4.89
N LYS A 143 14.41 19.55 -6.20
CA LYS A 143 13.35 20.03 -7.09
C LYS A 143 12.03 19.82 -6.36
N LYS A 144 11.31 20.93 -6.12
CA LYS A 144 10.13 20.95 -5.22
C LYS A 144 9.24 19.72 -5.49
N PRO A 145 8.81 19.00 -4.44
CA PRO A 145 7.94 17.85 -4.62
C PRO A 145 6.74 18.27 -5.46
N TYR A 146 6.43 17.48 -6.50
CA TYR A 146 5.36 17.81 -7.43
C TYR A 146 4.02 17.71 -6.71
N VAL A 147 3.58 18.84 -6.15
CA VAL A 147 2.24 18.99 -5.61
C VAL A 147 1.29 18.82 -6.78
N TYR A 148 0.56 17.70 -6.80
CA TYR A 148 -0.54 17.53 -7.75
C TYR A 148 -1.58 18.61 -7.45
N LYS A 149 -1.55 19.70 -8.24
CA LYS A 149 -2.61 20.68 -8.19
C LYS A 149 -3.80 20.04 -8.86
N ALA A 150 -4.80 19.62 -8.08
CA ALA A 150 -6.08 19.16 -8.58
C ALA A 150 -6.84 20.34 -9.25
N THR A 151 -6.35 20.80 -10.40
CA THR A 151 -6.96 21.89 -11.16
C THR A 151 -8.22 21.37 -11.82
N ALA A 152 -9.35 21.56 -11.13
CA ALA A 152 -10.67 21.33 -11.69
C ALA A 152 -10.89 22.25 -12.91
N LYS A 153 -10.56 21.75 -14.10
CA LYS A 153 -10.80 22.41 -15.38
C LYS A 153 -11.67 21.50 -16.22
N ASN A 154 -12.92 21.91 -16.40
CA ASN A 154 -13.82 21.30 -17.36
C ASN A 154 -13.27 21.49 -18.80
N SER A 155 -13.61 20.56 -19.69
CA SER A 155 -13.28 20.47 -21.13
C SER A 155 -13.22 21.78 -21.93
N LYS A 156 -12.48 21.94 -23.05
CA LYS A 156 -11.50 21.12 -23.83
C LYS A 156 -10.92 22.02 -24.99
N LYS A 157 -9.81 21.61 -25.64
CA LYS A 157 -9.36 22.01 -27.03
C LYS A 157 -8.83 23.49 -27.18
N SER A 158 -7.79 23.90 -27.94
CA SER A 158 -6.70 23.23 -28.74
C SER A 158 -5.65 24.21 -29.34
N SER A 159 -4.50 23.66 -29.78
CA SER A 159 -3.64 23.98 -30.98
C SER A 159 -2.72 25.22 -31.07
N TYR A 160 -1.64 25.05 -31.87
CA TYR A 160 -0.59 25.97 -32.35
C TYR A 160 0.55 26.27 -31.34
N ASP A 161 1.73 25.64 -31.39
CA ASP A 161 2.73 25.46 -32.49
C ASP A 161 3.39 26.81 -32.87
N ASN A 162 4.70 26.95 -33.18
CA ASN A 162 5.66 25.96 -33.69
C ASN A 162 7.15 26.42 -33.47
N ASN A 163 8.10 25.47 -33.34
CA ASN A 163 9.57 25.52 -33.60
C ASN A 163 10.45 26.67 -32.99
N SER A 164 11.79 26.56 -32.84
CA SER A 164 12.81 25.56 -33.20
C SER A 164 13.85 25.46 -32.03
N CYS A 165 14.79 24.52 -31.91
CA CYS A 165 15.39 23.64 -32.92
C CYS A 165 15.94 22.28 -32.40
N ASP A 166 16.01 21.32 -33.34
CA ASP A 166 17.07 20.29 -33.56
C ASP A 166 17.35 19.15 -32.54
N SER A 167 17.46 17.87 -32.95
CA SER A 167 17.24 17.22 -34.27
C SER A 167 16.84 15.73 -34.15
N ASN A 168 16.06 15.24 -35.14
CA ASN A 168 15.95 13.84 -35.67
C ASN A 168 15.41 12.72 -34.74
N SER A 169 14.67 11.70 -35.21
CA SER A 169 14.23 11.30 -36.58
C SER A 169 12.90 10.50 -36.55
N ASP A 170 12.02 10.71 -37.55
CA ASP A 170 11.12 9.77 -38.29
C ASP A 170 10.15 8.86 -37.44
N ASP A 171 8.83 8.77 -37.61
CA ASP A 171 7.85 8.77 -38.76
C ASP A 171 6.40 9.12 -38.23
N ASP A 172 5.26 9.34 -38.94
CA ASP A 172 4.83 9.56 -40.36
C ASP A 172 3.29 10.00 -40.38
N TYR A 173 2.54 9.87 -41.50
CA TYR A 173 1.14 10.28 -41.83
C TYR A 173 0.01 10.17 -40.76
N GLY A 174 -1.09 10.97 -40.78
CA GLY A 174 -1.57 12.01 -41.74
C GLY A 174 -2.84 12.77 -41.24
N ASP A 175 -3.33 13.77 -41.98
CA ASP A 175 -4.29 14.85 -41.53
C ASP A 175 -5.65 14.88 -42.28
N ASP A 176 -6.68 15.57 -41.74
CA ASP A 176 -7.52 16.56 -42.50
C ASP A 176 -8.51 17.40 -41.64
N SER A 177 -9.07 18.50 -42.20
CA SER A 177 -9.52 19.70 -41.45
C SER A 177 -10.95 20.24 -41.72
N TRP A 178 -11.54 20.99 -40.76
CA TRP A 178 -12.67 21.93 -41.02
C TRP A 178 -12.75 23.10 -39.98
N LYS A 179 -13.19 24.30 -40.41
CA LYS A 179 -13.21 25.56 -39.62
C LYS A 179 -14.63 26.07 -39.26
N GLY A 180 -14.76 26.81 -38.14
CA GLY A 180 -16.02 27.48 -37.71
C GLY A 180 -15.81 28.68 -36.78
N LYS A 181 -16.73 29.66 -36.77
CA LYS A 181 -16.57 30.98 -36.09
C LYS A 181 -17.28 31.07 -34.72
N LYS A 182 -16.92 32.09 -33.91
CA LYS A 182 -17.34 32.28 -32.50
C LYS A 182 -18.41 33.37 -32.33
N SER A 183 -19.25 33.23 -31.32
CA SER A 183 -19.90 34.35 -30.60
C SER A 183 -19.90 34.07 -29.08
N LYS A 184 -20.11 35.09 -28.23
CA LYS A 184 -20.09 34.96 -26.76
C LYS A 184 -21.42 35.38 -26.15
N ALA A 185 -21.96 34.55 -25.26
CA ALA A 185 -22.97 34.93 -24.27
C ALA A 185 -22.55 34.39 -22.90
N VAL A 186 -22.80 35.14 -21.82
CA VAL A 186 -22.32 34.81 -20.47
C VAL A 186 -23.49 34.52 -19.53
N LEU A 187 -23.78 33.24 -19.28
CA LEU A 187 -24.70 32.84 -18.21
C LEU A 187 -23.96 32.77 -16.87
N LYS A 188 -24.48 33.46 -15.85
CA LYS A 188 -24.07 33.27 -14.45
C LYS A 188 -24.59 31.90 -13.97
N LYS A 189 -23.69 30.99 -13.56
CA LYS A 189 -24.07 29.69 -12.99
C LYS A 189 -24.58 29.85 -11.56
N TYR A 190 -25.81 29.42 -11.31
CA TYR A 190 -26.32 29.19 -9.96
C TYR A 190 -25.67 27.92 -9.37
N VAL A 191 -25.30 27.97 -8.09
CA VAL A 191 -24.81 26.81 -7.33
C VAL A 191 -25.84 26.43 -6.27
N LYS A 192 -26.32 25.19 -6.32
CA LYS A 192 -27.26 24.62 -5.35
C LYS A 192 -26.58 24.51 -3.96
N PRO A 193 -27.28 24.80 -2.85
CA PRO A 193 -26.80 24.42 -1.52
C PRO A 193 -26.75 22.89 -1.35
N CYS A 194 -25.98 22.41 -0.37
CA CYS A 194 -26.01 21.02 0.08
C CYS A 194 -27.36 20.72 0.76
N ASP A 195 -28.00 19.61 0.42
CA ASP A 195 -29.34 19.27 0.94
C ASP A 195 -29.35 18.85 2.43
N ILE A 196 -28.19 18.54 3.03
CA ILE A 196 -28.09 18.11 4.43
C ILE A 196 -28.05 19.30 5.42
N CYS A 197 -27.34 20.38 5.07
CA CYS A 197 -27.07 21.53 5.96
C CYS A 197 -27.39 22.92 5.35
N GLY A 198 -27.84 22.99 4.08
CA GLY A 198 -28.17 24.25 3.41
C GLY A 198 -26.98 25.11 2.96
N ILE A 199 -25.73 24.74 3.29
CA ILE A 199 -24.53 25.53 2.96
C ILE A 199 -24.09 25.24 1.51
N LYS A 200 -23.68 26.29 0.78
CA LYS A 200 -23.15 26.18 -0.59
C LYS A 200 -21.64 25.91 -0.58
N GLY A 201 -21.17 25.09 -1.53
CA GLY A 201 -19.74 24.88 -1.80
C GLY A 201 -19.20 23.47 -1.52
N HIS A 202 -19.99 22.58 -0.94
CA HIS A 202 -19.68 21.15 -0.81
C HIS A 202 -20.84 20.27 -1.31
N ARG A 203 -20.58 18.96 -1.45
CA ARG A 203 -21.60 17.91 -1.70
C ARG A 203 -21.93 17.18 -0.41
N GLU A 204 -23.09 16.53 -0.37
CA GLU A 204 -23.66 15.81 0.79
C GLU A 204 -22.64 14.88 1.48
N VAL A 205 -21.86 14.14 0.68
CA VAL A 205 -20.83 13.19 1.16
C VAL A 205 -19.66 13.83 1.93
N ASN A 206 -19.51 15.16 1.87
CA ASN A 206 -18.50 15.93 2.60
C ASN A 206 -19.16 16.87 3.63
N CYS A 207 -20.42 16.61 4.02
CA CYS A 207 -21.11 17.42 5.01
C CYS A 207 -20.75 16.97 6.43
N TYR A 208 -20.26 17.90 7.26
CA TYR A 208 -19.82 17.65 8.64
C TYR A 208 -20.94 17.20 9.59
N GLU A 209 -22.22 17.23 9.17
CA GLU A 209 -23.36 16.71 9.93
C GLU A 209 -23.71 15.26 9.62
N TYR A 210 -23.11 14.66 8.59
CA TYR A 210 -23.41 13.29 8.15
C TYR A 210 -23.21 12.26 9.27
N ASP A 211 -22.14 12.42 10.06
CA ASP A 211 -21.80 11.53 11.18
C ASP A 211 -22.70 11.71 12.42
N ARG A 212 -23.50 12.80 12.49
CA ARG A 212 -24.43 13.04 13.62
C ARG A 212 -25.84 12.49 13.41
N ARG A 213 -26.16 11.97 12.22
CA ARG A 213 -27.48 11.40 11.89
C ARG A 213 -27.44 9.88 11.62
N ASN A 214 -26.26 9.26 11.81
CA ASN A 214 -26.00 7.84 11.62
C ASN A 214 -25.30 7.22 12.85
N ALA A 215 -25.53 7.80 14.03
CA ALA A 215 -25.02 7.40 15.34
C ALA A 215 -26.17 7.40 16.36
#